data_AF-A0A1D7U2I0-F1
#
_entry.id   AF-A0A1D7U2I0-F1
#
_cell.length_a   1.000
_cell.length_b   1.000
_cell.length_c   1.000
_cell.angle_alpha   90.00
_cell.angle_beta   90.00
_cell.angle_gamma   90.00
#
_symmetry.space_group_name_H-M   'P 1'
#
loop_
_entity.id
_entity.type
_entity.pdbx_description
1 polymer ?
#
loop_
_entity_poly.entity_id
_entity_poly.type
_entity_poly.pdbx_seq_one_letter_code
_entity_poly.pdbx_strand_id
1 'polypeptide(L)'
;MPWYEEEDFARLWSLAHDRGEISPDYATWHRNARRVLAEALAAGKAIEVVTIKPDAYLAWLGSAPNTAAARLRYVEEVAAGMVSRAGLLG
;
A
#
# COMPACT_ATOMS: atom_id res chain seq x y z
N MET A 1 6.10 -2.94 3.28
CA MET A 1 4.99 -2.09 3.77
C MET A 1 4.31 -1.43 2.58
N PRO A 2 2.96 -1.48 2.49
CA PRO A 2 2.20 -0.76 1.47
C PRO A 2 2.40 0.76 1.53
N TRP A 3 2.58 1.38 0.37
CA TRP A 3 2.66 2.83 0.21
C TRP A 3 1.77 3.30 -0.94
N TYR A 4 1.32 4.55 -0.89
CA TYR A 4 0.46 5.16 -1.89
C TYR A 4 1.01 6.54 -2.23
N GLU A 5 0.92 6.89 -3.50
CA GLU A 5 1.07 8.27 -3.94
C GLU A 5 -0.24 9.04 -3.71
N GLU A 6 -0.15 10.36 -3.58
CA GLU A 6 -1.31 11.24 -3.35
C GLU A 6 -2.35 11.09 -4.45
N GLU A 7 -1.88 11.05 -5.70
CA GLU A 7 -2.67 10.94 -6.93
C GLU A 7 -3.50 9.64 -6.97
N ASP A 8 -2.96 8.57 -6.41
CA ASP A 8 -3.54 7.23 -6.43
C ASP A 8 -4.39 6.92 -5.17
N PHE A 9 -4.15 7.66 -4.09
CA PHE A 9 -4.71 7.37 -2.78
C PHE A 9 -6.24 7.37 -2.77
N ALA A 10 -6.85 8.41 -3.34
CA ALA A 10 -8.31 8.56 -3.36
C ALA A 10 -8.99 7.40 -4.09
N ARG A 11 -8.39 6.91 -5.18
CA ARG A 11 -8.90 5.77 -5.95
C ARG A 11 -8.84 4.49 -5.12
N LEU A 12 -7.69 4.19 -4.51
CA LEU A 12 -7.54 2.99 -3.68
C LEU A 12 -8.42 3.02 -2.43
N TRP A 13 -8.57 4.18 -1.80
CA TRP A 13 -9.43 4.37 -0.62
C TRP A 13 -10.92 4.19 -0.95
N SER A 14 -11.40 4.75 -2.06
CA SER A 14 -12.81 4.60 -2.46
C SER A 14 -13.21 3.15 -2.76
N LEU A 15 -12.26 2.34 -3.22
CA LEU A 15 -12.44 0.91 -3.48
C LEU A 15 -12.17 0.03 -2.24
N ALA A 16 -11.71 0.61 -1.14
CA ALA A 16 -11.34 -0.14 0.06
C ALA A 16 -12.58 -0.65 0.79
N HIS A 17 -12.55 -1.95 1.11
CA HIS A 17 -13.58 -2.61 1.90
C HIS A 17 -13.40 -2.35 3.40
N ASP A 18 -12.19 -1.97 3.79
CA ASP A 18 -11.77 -1.61 5.15
C ASP A 18 -11.59 -0.08 5.32
N ARG A 19 -12.25 0.73 4.50
CA ARG A 19 -12.12 2.19 4.50
C ARG A 19 -12.43 2.87 5.85
N GLY A 20 -13.16 2.21 6.76
CA GLY A 20 -13.41 2.69 8.12
C GLY A 20 -12.16 2.68 9.01
N GLU A 21 -11.12 1.94 8.62
CA GLU A 21 -9.87 1.79 9.37
C GLU A 21 -8.77 2.73 8.85
N ILE A 22 -8.98 3.36 7.69
CA ILE A 22 -8.00 4.22 7.01
C ILE A 22 -8.56 5.63 6.93
N SER A 23 -7.76 6.62 7.33
CA SER A 23 -8.14 8.02 7.14
C SER A 23 -8.38 8.33 5.65
N PRO A 24 -9.49 8.97 5.29
CA PRO A 24 -9.75 9.39 3.90
C PRO A 24 -8.84 10.54 3.45
N ASP A 25 -8.15 11.21 4.38
CA ASP A 25 -7.24 12.31 4.11
C ASP A 25 -5.83 11.79 3.88
N TYR A 26 -5.30 12.01 2.67
CA TYR A 26 -3.95 11.57 2.30
C TYR A 26 -2.88 12.16 3.23
N ALA A 27 -2.98 13.45 3.59
CA ALA A 27 -1.99 14.10 4.44
C ALA A 27 -1.93 13.44 5.84
N THR A 28 -3.08 13.09 6.41
CA THR A 28 -3.19 12.36 7.66
C THR A 28 -2.70 10.93 7.54
N TRP A 29 -3.08 10.20 6.49
CA TRP A 29 -2.56 8.87 6.23
C TRP A 29 -1.03 8.88 6.11
N HIS A 30 -0.48 9.78 5.30
CA HIS A 30 0.95 9.88 5.01
C HIS A 30 1.76 10.25 6.26
N ARG A 31 1.26 11.19 7.08
CA ARG A 31 1.87 11.52 8.38
C ARG A 31 1.93 10.29 9.30
N ASN A 32 0.84 9.52 9.37
CA ASN A 32 0.79 8.30 10.19
C ASN A 32 1.73 7.22 9.66
N ALA A 33 1.78 7.00 8.34
CA ALA A 33 2.68 6.04 7.71
C ALA A 33 4.16 6.38 7.93
N ARG A 34 4.53 7.66 7.82
CA ARG A 34 5.88 8.14 8.13
C ARG A 34 6.27 7.94 9.59
N ARG A 35 5.33 8.13 10.52
CA ARG A 35 5.56 7.84 11.95
C ARG A 35 5.90 6.36 12.16
N VAL A 36 5.14 5.45 11.55
CA VAL A 36 5.40 4.00 11.64
C VAL A 36 6.77 3.63 11.07
N LEU A 37 7.16 4.22 9.93
CA LEU A 37 8.50 4.01 9.37
C LEU A 37 9.59 4.49 10.32
N ALA A 38 9.45 5.69 10.89
CA ALA A 38 10.42 6.24 11.84
C ALA A 38 10.55 5.37 13.10
N GLU A 39 9.44 4.89 13.65
CA GLU A 39 9.42 4.00 14.82
C GLU A 39 10.13 2.66 14.54
N ALA A 40 9.91 2.09 13.36
CA ALA A 40 10.57 0.85 12.97
C ALA A 40 12.08 1.03 12.78
N LEU A 41 12.50 2.11 12.12
CA LEU A 41 13.92 2.45 11.94
C LEU A 41 14.59 2.70 13.29
N ALA A 42 13.95 3.42 14.20
CA ALA A 42 14.44 3.66 15.56
C ALA A 42 14.58 2.35 16.37
N ALA A 43 13.74 1.35 16.08
CA ALA A 43 13.83 0.01 16.65
C ALA A 43 14.89 -0.90 15.97
N GLY A 44 15.70 -0.37 15.05
CA GLY A 44 16.74 -1.13 14.33
C GLY A 44 16.19 -2.09 13.27
N LYS A 45 14.93 -1.93 12.84
CA LYS A 45 14.32 -2.77 11.80
C LYS A 45 14.53 -2.18 10.42
N ALA A 46 14.85 -3.03 9.45
CA ALA A 46 14.74 -2.68 8.04
C ALA A 46 13.29 -2.85 7.59
N ILE A 47 12.71 -1.81 6.97
CA ILE A 47 11.41 -1.89 6.31
C ILE A 47 11.61 -1.60 4.82
N GLU A 48 11.19 -2.53 3.98
CA GLU A 48 11.00 -2.27 2.56
C GLU A 48 9.63 -1.61 2.34
N VAL A 49 9.62 -0.50 1.62
CA VAL A 49 8.41 0.23 1.22
C VAL A 49 8.13 -0.09 -0.25
N VAL A 50 6.90 -0.46 -0.56
CA VAL A 50 6.46 -0.78 -1.92
C VAL A 50 5.27 0.10 -2.25
N THR A 51 5.46 0.99 -3.23
CA THR A 51 4.39 1.81 -3.78
C THR A 51 3.40 0.93 -4.54
N ILE A 52 2.13 1.01 -4.17
CA ILE A 52 1.03 0.31 -4.83
C ILE A 52 0.48 1.21 -5.94
N LYS A 53 0.64 0.77 -7.18
CA LYS A 53 -0.04 1.38 -8.33
C LYS A 53 -1.43 0.75 -8.50
N PRO A 54 -2.51 1.55 -8.60
CA PRO A 54 -3.87 1.02 -8.59
C PRO A 54 -4.13 0.00 -9.69
N ASP A 55 -3.68 0.24 -10.92
CA ASP A 55 -3.99 -0.65 -12.04
C ASP A 55 -3.33 -2.03 -11.90
N ALA A 56 -2.04 -2.06 -11.55
CA ALA A 56 -1.31 -3.31 -11.32
C ALA A 56 -1.89 -4.08 -10.12
N TYR A 57 -2.21 -3.38 -9.04
CA TYR A 57 -2.80 -3.98 -7.85
C TYR A 57 -4.20 -4.54 -8.10
N LEU A 58 -5.07 -3.77 -8.76
CA LEU A 58 -6.43 -4.20 -9.06
C LEU A 58 -6.45 -5.37 -10.05
N ALA A 59 -5.52 -5.39 -11.02
CA ALA A 59 -5.35 -6.52 -11.93
C ALA A 59 -4.94 -7.80 -11.18
N TRP A 60 -4.01 -7.69 -10.22
CA TRP A 60 -3.61 -8.81 -9.37
C TRP A 60 -4.71 -9.24 -8.39
N LEU A 61 -5.46 -8.29 -7.85
CA LEU A 61 -6.51 -8.54 -6.86
C LEU A 61 -7.71 -9.28 -7.48
N GLY A 62 -8.01 -8.99 -8.75
CA GLY A 62 -9.17 -9.55 -9.43
C GLY A 62 -10.47 -9.18 -8.71
N SER A 63 -11.29 -10.18 -8.39
CA SER A 63 -12.56 -9.99 -7.67
C SER A 63 -12.44 -10.08 -6.14
N ALA A 64 -11.23 -10.25 -5.60
CA ALA A 64 -11.02 -10.33 -4.16
C ALA A 64 -11.25 -8.96 -3.48
N PRO A 65 -11.63 -8.93 -2.19
CA PRO A 65 -11.88 -7.68 -1.50
C PRO A 65 -10.58 -6.90 -1.27
N ASN A 66 -10.60 -5.60 -1.58
CA ASN A 66 -9.49 -4.69 -1.31
C ASN A 66 -9.45 -4.36 0.19
N THR A 67 -8.68 -5.13 0.96
CA THR A 67 -8.46 -4.98 2.40
C THR A 67 -6.99 -4.69 2.71
N ALA A 68 -6.68 -4.27 3.94
CA ALA A 68 -5.30 -4.07 4.39
C ALA A 68 -4.47 -5.35 4.27
N ALA A 69 -5.06 -6.50 4.58
CA ALA A 69 -4.42 -7.80 4.41
C ALA A 69 -4.11 -8.09 2.93
N ALA A 70 -5.02 -7.76 2.01
CA ALA A 70 -4.79 -7.94 0.58
C ALA A 70 -3.67 -7.03 0.06
N ARG A 71 -3.63 -5.76 0.50
CA ARG A 71 -2.57 -4.80 0.15
C ARG A 71 -1.22 -5.24 0.71
N LEU A 72 -1.19 -5.80 1.93
CA LEU A 72 0.02 -6.36 2.53
C LEU A 72 0.53 -7.56 1.73
N ARG A 73 -0.33 -8.54 1.44
CA ARG A 73 0.03 -9.72 0.65
C ARG A 73 0.59 -9.33 -0.72
N TYR A 74 -0.04 -8.37 -1.39
CA TYR A 74 0.46 -7.87 -2.68
C TYR A 74 1.89 -7.37 -2.59
N VAL A 75 2.21 -6.52 -1.62
CA VAL A 75 3.57 -5.96 -1.50
C VAL A 75 4.61 -6.98 -1.05
N GLU A 76 4.20 -8.01 -0.32
CA GLU A 76 5.07 -9.15 0.02
C GLU A 76 5.39 -9.98 -1.22
N GLU A 77 4.40 -10.26 -2.08
CA GLU A 77 4.61 -10.96 -3.35
C GLU A 77 5.47 -10.14 -4.33
N VAL A 78 5.30 -8.82 -4.36
CA VAL A 78 6.19 -7.90 -5.12
C VAL A 78 7.62 -7.93 -4.58
N ALA A 79 7.78 -7.89 -3.25
CA ALA A 79 9.09 -7.94 -2.60
C ALA A 79 9.80 -9.28 -2.89
N ALA A 80 9.05 -10.38 -2.88
CA ALA A 80 9.53 -11.71 -3.21
C ALA A 80 9.75 -11.94 -4.71
N GLY A 81 9.42 -10.98 -5.58
CA GLY A 81 9.57 -11.10 -7.03
C GLY A 81 8.54 -12.00 -7.72
N MET A 82 7.47 -12.39 -7.00
CA MET A 82 6.36 -13.18 -7.55
C MET A 82 5.42 -12.34 -8.42
N VAL A 83 5.36 -11.04 -8.15
CA VAL A 83 4.62 -10.05 -8.94
C VAL A 83 5.62 -9.05 -9.52
N SER A 84 5.50 -8.78 -10.83
CA SER A 84 6.39 -7.87 -11.53
C SER A 84 6.25 -6.43 -11.02
N ARG A 85 7.39 -5.79 -10.74
CA ARG A 85 7.48 -4.37 -10.40
C ARG A 85 7.24 -3.44 -11.61
N ALA A 86 7.21 -3.96 -12.83
CA ALA A 86 7.06 -3.14 -14.05
C ALA A 86 5.74 -2.35 -14.09
N GLY A 87 4.69 -2.84 -13.43
CA GLY A 87 3.42 -2.11 -13.27
C GLY A 87 3.41 -1.09 -12.12
N LEU A 88 4.51 -0.94 -11.38
CA LEU A 88 4.63 -0.02 -10.23
C LEU A 88 5.27 1.32 -10.55
N LEU A 89 5.80 1.48 -11.77
CA LEU A 89 6.49 2.69 -12.24
C LEU A 89 5.66 3.53 -13.25
N GLY A 90 4.41 3.13 -13.49
CA GLY A 90 3.45 3.85 -14.34
C GLY A 90 2.77 5.00 -13.63
#